data_AF-A0A8H4V042-F1
#
_entry.id   AF-A0A8H4V042-F1
#
_cell.length_a   1.000
_cell.length_b   1.000
_cell.length_c   1.000
_cell.angle_alpha   90.00
_cell.angle_beta   90.00
_cell.angle_gamma   90.00
#
_symmetry.space_group_name_H-M   'P 1'
#
loop_
_entity.id
_entity.type
_entity.pdbx_description
1 polymer ?
#
loop_
_entity_poly.entity_id
_entity_poly.type
_entity_poly.pdbx_seq_one_letter_code
_entity_poly.pdbx_strand_id
1 'polypeptide(L)'
;MIKFRAETDHNIEVCGAGIHSLPCYLNAPLIKILEDLGAPRDVFLELQRAEVESLRQAVRSPQQAAIFLDQAHITKSTRLSWLITLLQSIGINYNQDRFLKRAVELVILMKLRDLKYKARILVPEAVTLYGIMDETGYLKEGEIFVPILNEETKRRDILIQKNVLITRPPALHPGDVQLVNAVNV
;
A
#
# COMPACT_ATOMS: atom_id res chain seq x y z
N MET A 1 -4.67 -7.39 26.50
CA MET A 1 -5.37 -6.22 27.11
C MET A 1 -6.79 -6.64 27.48
N ILE A 2 -7.16 -6.60 28.75
CA ILE A 2 -8.52 -6.97 29.19
C ILE A 2 -9.37 -5.70 29.22
N LYS A 3 -10.49 -5.65 28.48
CA LYS A 3 -11.43 -4.53 28.50
C LYS A 3 -12.51 -4.70 29.58
N PHE A 4 -13.00 -5.91 29.74
CA PHE A 4 -13.92 -6.35 30.80
C PHE A 4 -13.66 -7.84 31.07
N ARG A 5 -14.04 -8.34 32.25
CA ARG A 5 -13.89 -9.76 32.60
C ARG A 5 -15.03 -10.55 31.98
N ALA A 6 -14.70 -11.56 31.20
CA ALA A 6 -15.63 -12.60 30.78
C ALA A 6 -15.42 -13.83 31.66
N GLU A 7 -16.48 -14.37 32.24
CA GLU A 7 -16.39 -15.52 33.17
C GLU A 7 -16.20 -16.85 32.44
N THR A 8 -16.61 -16.94 31.17
CA THR A 8 -16.74 -18.21 30.44
C THR A 8 -16.11 -18.21 29.05
N ASP A 9 -15.57 -17.07 28.59
CA ASP A 9 -15.00 -16.96 27.25
C ASP A 9 -13.47 -16.96 27.31
N HIS A 10 -12.88 -18.05 26.84
CA HIS A 10 -11.43 -18.27 26.76
C HIS A 10 -10.97 -18.48 25.32
N ASN A 11 -11.82 -18.16 24.33
CA ASN A 11 -11.48 -18.36 22.94
C ASN A 11 -10.46 -17.32 22.46
N ILE A 12 -9.54 -17.76 21.61
CA ILE A 12 -8.62 -16.89 20.90
C ILE A 12 -9.16 -16.68 19.49
N GLU A 13 -9.47 -15.43 19.15
CA GLU A 13 -9.91 -15.05 17.82
C GLU A 13 -8.83 -14.22 17.12
N VAL A 14 -8.57 -14.52 15.84
CA VAL A 14 -7.56 -13.84 15.04
C VAL A 14 -8.25 -12.91 14.04
N CYS A 15 -8.13 -11.59 14.25
CA CYS A 15 -8.74 -10.59 13.37
C CYS A 15 -7.87 -10.24 12.14
N GLY A 16 -6.59 -10.58 12.17
CA GLY A 16 -5.65 -10.27 11.10
C GLY A 16 -4.25 -10.79 11.40
N ALA A 17 -3.43 -10.88 10.36
CA ALA A 17 -2.06 -11.33 10.47
C ALA A 17 -1.16 -10.50 9.53
N GLY A 18 0.00 -10.06 10.03
CA GLY A 18 1.02 -9.34 9.27
C GLY A 18 1.81 -10.23 8.33
N ILE A 19 1.13 -11.01 7.50
CA ILE A 19 1.76 -11.98 6.60
C ILE A 19 2.44 -11.26 5.43
N HIS A 20 1.81 -10.21 4.91
CA HIS A 20 2.33 -9.41 3.80
C HIS A 20 2.34 -7.93 4.17
N SER A 21 3.36 -7.21 3.71
CA SER A 21 3.40 -5.75 3.80
C SER A 21 2.29 -5.13 2.96
N LEU A 22 1.57 -4.16 3.53
CA LEU A 22 0.58 -3.41 2.79
C LEU A 22 1.23 -2.21 2.10
N PRO A 23 0.77 -1.79 0.90
CA PRO A 23 1.28 -0.59 0.24
C PRO A 23 0.99 0.66 1.07
N CYS A 24 1.97 1.56 1.16
CA CYS A 24 1.79 2.87 1.77
C CYS A 24 1.32 3.91 0.74
N TYR A 25 0.38 4.76 1.14
CA TYR A 25 -0.10 5.85 0.31
C TYR A 25 0.01 7.16 1.08
N LEU A 26 0.41 8.21 0.37
CA LEU A 26 0.17 9.58 0.79
C LEU A 26 -1.33 9.86 0.83
N ASN A 27 -1.70 10.84 1.63
CA ASN A 27 -3.02 11.45 1.65
C ASN A 27 -2.86 12.96 1.89
N ALA A 28 -3.93 13.73 1.69
CA ALA A 28 -3.84 15.19 1.83
C ALA A 28 -3.28 15.67 3.20
N PRO A 29 -3.71 15.11 4.36
CA PRO A 29 -3.12 15.46 5.65
C PRO A 29 -1.61 15.18 5.76
N LEU A 30 -1.17 14.00 5.32
CA LEU A 30 0.24 13.62 5.40
C LEU A 30 1.10 14.47 4.46
N ILE A 31 0.62 14.75 3.24
CA ILE A 31 1.33 15.67 2.32
C ILE A 31 1.51 17.03 2.98
N LYS A 32 0.45 17.57 3.60
CA LYS A 32 0.51 18.87 4.27
C LYS A 32 1.54 18.87 5.41
N ILE A 33 1.54 17.84 6.25
CA ILE A 33 2.53 17.69 7.33
C ILE A 33 3.95 17.64 6.77
N LEU A 34 4.18 16.86 5.71
CA LEU A 34 5.49 16.75 5.08
C LEU A 34 5.95 18.07 4.46
N GLU A 35 5.05 18.82 3.81
CA GLU A 35 5.33 20.18 3.33
C GLU A 35 5.73 21.12 4.47
N ASP A 36 5.02 21.08 5.61
CA ASP A 36 5.33 21.90 6.79
C ASP A 36 6.66 21.51 7.45
N LEU A 37 7.07 20.24 7.31
CA LEU A 37 8.39 19.73 7.71
C LEU A 37 9.50 20.01 6.67
N GLY A 38 9.18 20.67 5.56
CA GLY A 38 10.14 21.13 4.55
C GLY A 38 10.31 20.22 3.33
N ALA A 39 9.45 19.22 3.14
CA ALA A 39 9.49 18.39 1.93
C ALA A 39 9.15 19.24 0.68
N PRO A 40 9.96 19.20 -0.39
CA PRO A 40 9.69 19.97 -1.59
C PRO A 40 8.41 19.49 -2.28
N ARG A 41 7.57 20.45 -2.69
CA ARG A 41 6.31 20.18 -3.40
C ARG A 41 6.49 19.30 -4.64
N ASP A 42 7.60 19.47 -5.35
CA ASP A 42 7.88 18.77 -6.60
C ASP A 42 7.95 17.25 -6.42
N VAL A 43 8.39 16.77 -5.25
CA VAL A 43 8.42 15.33 -4.92
C VAL A 43 7.02 14.73 -4.99
N PHE A 44 6.02 15.40 -4.43
CA PHE A 44 4.62 14.91 -4.48
C PHE A 44 4.04 14.95 -5.89
N LEU A 45 4.38 16.00 -6.66
CA LEU A 45 3.92 16.14 -8.03
C LEU A 45 4.56 15.11 -8.96
N GLU A 46 5.80 14.72 -8.71
CA GLU A 46 6.48 13.64 -9.43
C GLU A 46 5.86 12.28 -9.14
N LEU A 47 5.60 11.96 -7.87
CA LEU A 47 4.88 10.73 -7.49
C LEU A 47 3.49 10.68 -8.13
N GLN A 48 2.74 11.79 -8.09
CA GLN A 48 1.43 11.87 -8.75
C GLN A 48 1.53 11.68 -10.27
N ARG A 49 2.50 12.33 -10.93
CA ARG A 49 2.73 12.18 -12.38
C ARG A 49 3.06 10.74 -12.76
N ALA A 50 3.93 10.09 -11.98
CA ALA A 50 4.29 8.69 -12.19
C ALA A 50 3.08 7.76 -12.06
N GLU A 51 2.22 7.98 -11.05
CA GLU A 51 1.02 7.16 -10.87
C GLU A 51 0.00 7.38 -11.99
N VAL A 52 -0.21 8.62 -12.44
CA VAL A 52 -1.08 8.91 -13.60
C VAL A 52 -0.56 8.26 -14.88
N GLU A 53 0.75 8.28 -15.12
CA GLU A 53 1.32 7.63 -16.30
C GLU A 53 1.22 6.10 -16.22
N SER A 54 1.41 5.51 -15.05
CA SER A 54 1.17 4.08 -14.81
C SER A 54 -0.29 3.68 -15.13
N LEU A 55 -1.26 4.48 -14.68
CA LEU A 55 -2.69 4.29 -14.99
C LEU A 55 -2.98 4.39 -16.50
N ARG A 56 -2.30 5.28 -17.23
CA ARG A 56 -2.43 5.38 -18.69
C ARG A 56 -1.85 4.15 -19.40
N GLN A 57 -0.72 3.66 -18.92
CA GLN A 57 -0.06 2.46 -19.48
C GLN A 57 -0.89 1.20 -19.25
N ALA A 58 -1.59 1.10 -18.12
CA ALA A 58 -2.48 -0.01 -17.80
C ALA A 58 -3.56 -0.30 -18.87
N VAL A 59 -3.91 0.68 -19.71
CA VAL A 59 -4.95 0.54 -20.75
C VAL A 59 -4.37 0.18 -22.12
N ARG A 60 -3.04 0.15 -22.26
CA ARG A 60 -2.38 -0.03 -23.57
C ARG A 60 -2.38 -1.48 -24.06
N SER A 61 -2.46 -2.46 -23.15
CA SER A 61 -2.52 -3.88 -23.51
C SER A 61 -3.37 -4.69 -22.52
N PRO A 62 -4.00 -5.80 -22.96
CA PRO A 62 -4.71 -6.72 -22.07
C PRO A 62 -3.85 -7.26 -20.92
N GLN A 63 -2.57 -7.51 -21.18
CA GLN A 63 -1.61 -7.95 -20.16
C GLN A 63 -1.46 -6.89 -19.06
N GLN A 64 -1.25 -5.63 -19.46
CA GLN A 64 -1.09 -4.54 -18.50
C GLN A 64 -2.37 -4.26 -17.72
N ALA A 65 -3.52 -4.41 -18.39
CA ALA A 65 -4.83 -4.26 -17.75
C ALA A 65 -5.05 -5.33 -16.67
N ALA A 66 -4.73 -6.59 -16.94
CA ALA A 66 -4.84 -7.66 -15.95
C ALA A 66 -3.94 -7.40 -14.72
N ILE A 67 -2.66 -7.09 -14.95
CA ILE A 67 -1.72 -6.75 -13.87
C ILE A 67 -2.23 -5.59 -13.02
N PHE A 68 -2.70 -4.52 -13.67
CA PHE A 68 -3.27 -3.37 -12.98
C PHE A 68 -4.50 -3.73 -12.14
N LEU A 69 -5.41 -4.56 -12.66
CA LEU A 69 -6.60 -4.98 -11.94
C LEU A 69 -6.26 -5.78 -10.66
N ASP A 70 -5.26 -6.65 -10.72
CA ASP A 70 -4.78 -7.39 -9.55
C ASP A 70 -4.20 -6.47 -8.48
N GLN A 71 -3.37 -5.51 -8.90
CA GLN A 71 -2.79 -4.49 -8.04
C GLN A 71 -3.84 -3.53 -7.47
N ALA A 72 -4.89 -3.22 -8.23
CA ALA A 72 -5.93 -2.29 -7.82
C ALA A 72 -6.75 -2.81 -6.62
N HIS A 73 -6.77 -4.13 -6.38
CA HIS A 73 -7.50 -4.85 -5.34
C HIS A 73 -9.03 -4.65 -5.34
N ILE A 74 -9.58 -3.92 -6.32
CA ILE A 74 -11.02 -3.66 -6.48
C ILE A 74 -11.72 -4.87 -7.11
N THR A 75 -11.00 -5.69 -7.87
CA THR A 75 -11.57 -6.80 -8.67
C THR A 75 -11.27 -8.20 -8.12
N LYS A 76 -10.78 -8.31 -6.88
CA LYS A 76 -10.51 -9.62 -6.27
C LYS A 76 -11.77 -10.49 -6.15
N SER A 77 -12.92 -9.89 -5.81
CA SER A 77 -14.21 -10.59 -5.72
C SER A 77 -14.79 -10.93 -7.11
N THR A 78 -14.58 -10.06 -8.10
CA THR A 78 -15.12 -10.23 -9.45
C THR A 78 -14.24 -11.07 -10.37
N ARG A 79 -13.00 -11.37 -9.97
CA ARG A 79 -11.99 -12.12 -10.75
C ARG A 79 -11.75 -11.54 -12.16
N LEU A 80 -11.93 -10.23 -12.32
CA LEU A 80 -11.85 -9.58 -13.63
C LEU A 80 -10.45 -9.68 -14.27
N SER A 81 -9.38 -9.59 -13.46
CA SER A 81 -8.00 -9.81 -13.95
C SER A 81 -7.82 -11.20 -14.57
N TRP A 82 -8.27 -12.23 -13.86
CA TRP A 82 -8.21 -13.61 -14.34
C TRP A 82 -8.99 -13.79 -15.64
N LEU A 83 -10.18 -13.19 -15.75
CA LEU A 83 -10.98 -13.24 -16.97
C LEU A 83 -10.25 -12.59 -18.15
N ILE A 84 -9.67 -11.39 -17.97
CA ILE A 84 -8.90 -10.72 -19.03
C ILE A 84 -7.72 -11.57 -19.47
N THR A 85 -7.01 -12.18 -18.52
CA THR A 85 -5.88 -13.08 -18.80
C THR A 85 -6.32 -14.32 -19.59
N LEU A 86 -7.44 -14.93 -19.21
CA LEU A 86 -8.03 -16.07 -19.91
C LEU A 86 -8.47 -15.70 -21.33
N LEU A 87 -9.18 -14.58 -21.50
CA LEU A 87 -9.62 -14.13 -22.82
C LEU A 87 -8.43 -13.91 -23.75
N GLN A 88 -7.37 -13.30 -23.22
CA GLN A 88 -6.15 -13.09 -23.97
C GLN A 88 -5.46 -14.41 -24.37
N SER A 89 -5.45 -15.43 -23.51
CA SER A 89 -4.82 -16.72 -23.83
C SER A 89 -5.54 -17.49 -24.94
N ILE A 90 -6.85 -17.25 -25.13
CA ILE A 90 -7.64 -17.78 -26.24
C ILE A 90 -7.76 -16.81 -27.43
N GLY A 91 -7.00 -15.71 -27.44
CA GLY A 91 -6.95 -14.75 -28.55
C GLY A 91 -8.11 -13.75 -28.62
N ILE A 92 -8.92 -13.64 -27.56
CA ILE A 92 -10.03 -12.70 -27.47
C ILE A 92 -9.57 -11.40 -26.78
N ASN A 93 -9.76 -10.27 -27.46
CA ASN A 93 -9.45 -8.97 -26.89
C ASN A 93 -10.65 -8.41 -26.13
N TYR A 94 -10.54 -8.25 -24.81
CA TYR A 94 -11.61 -7.69 -23.97
C TYR A 94 -12.08 -6.29 -24.43
N ASN A 95 -11.23 -5.53 -25.14
CA ASN A 95 -11.58 -4.20 -25.66
C ASN A 95 -12.66 -4.24 -26.75
N GLN A 96 -12.90 -5.40 -27.37
CA GLN A 96 -13.97 -5.59 -28.34
C GLN A 96 -15.34 -5.74 -27.66
N ASP A 97 -15.36 -6.17 -26.40
CA ASP A 97 -16.56 -6.24 -25.60
C ASP A 97 -16.81 -4.92 -24.86
N ARG A 98 -18.00 -4.34 -25.07
CA ARG A 98 -18.35 -3.04 -24.50
C ARG A 98 -18.42 -3.09 -22.97
N PHE A 99 -18.90 -4.19 -22.40
CA PHE A 99 -19.06 -4.31 -20.95
C PHE A 99 -17.70 -4.44 -20.27
N LEU A 100 -16.84 -5.35 -20.74
CA LEU A 100 -15.50 -5.56 -20.19
C LEU A 100 -14.63 -4.31 -20.31
N LYS A 101 -14.65 -3.66 -21.48
CA LYS A 101 -13.97 -2.38 -21.67
C LYS A 101 -14.41 -1.33 -20.63
N ARG A 102 -15.73 -1.18 -20.44
CA ARG A 102 -16.29 -0.21 -19.47
C ARG A 102 -15.97 -0.58 -18.03
N ALA A 103 -15.92 -1.86 -17.69
CA ALA A 103 -15.54 -2.31 -16.36
C ALA A 103 -14.08 -1.92 -16.04
N VAL A 104 -13.15 -2.12 -16.98
CA VAL A 104 -11.75 -1.71 -16.82
C VAL A 104 -11.63 -0.19 -16.73
N GLU A 105 -12.29 0.55 -17.63
CA GLU A 105 -12.34 2.03 -17.59
C GLU A 105 -12.84 2.55 -16.24
N LEU A 106 -13.86 1.92 -15.65
CA LEU A 106 -14.40 2.31 -14.35
C LEU A 106 -13.38 2.16 -13.23
N VAL A 107 -12.61 1.06 -13.20
CA VAL A 107 -11.56 0.86 -12.18
C VAL A 107 -10.49 1.95 -12.27
N ILE A 108 -10.10 2.33 -13.48
CA ILE A 108 -9.14 3.43 -13.71
C ILE A 108 -9.73 4.76 -13.23
N LEU A 109 -10.98 5.05 -13.57
CA LEU A 109 -11.67 6.26 -13.11
C LEU A 109 -11.77 6.32 -11.58
N MET A 110 -11.98 5.18 -10.91
CA MET A 110 -11.98 5.12 -9.45
C MET A 110 -10.60 5.49 -8.87
N LYS A 111 -9.51 4.99 -9.44
CA LYS A 111 -8.14 5.36 -9.01
C LYS A 111 -7.82 6.83 -9.29
N LEU A 112 -8.16 7.34 -10.48
CA LEU A 112 -8.01 8.76 -10.81
C LEU A 112 -8.82 9.66 -9.87
N ARG A 113 -10.02 9.22 -9.47
CA ARG A 113 -10.85 9.92 -8.48
C ARG A 113 -10.19 9.94 -7.11
N ASP A 114 -9.63 8.83 -6.65
CA ASP A 114 -8.89 8.78 -5.38
C ASP A 114 -7.66 9.70 -5.39
N LEU A 115 -6.91 9.76 -6.50
CA LEU A 115 -5.82 10.72 -6.70
C LEU A 115 -6.32 12.16 -6.64
N LYS A 116 -7.36 12.50 -7.40
CA LYS A 116 -7.89 13.87 -7.52
C LYS A 116 -8.47 14.41 -6.22
N TYR A 117 -9.26 13.59 -5.50
CA TYR A 117 -10.05 14.07 -4.37
C TYR A 117 -9.47 13.71 -3.00
N LYS A 118 -8.61 12.69 -2.90
CA LYS A 118 -8.01 12.26 -1.62
C LYS A 118 -6.50 12.42 -1.59
N ALA A 119 -5.87 12.80 -2.71
CA ALA A 119 -4.43 12.77 -2.89
C ALA A 119 -3.83 11.41 -2.49
N ARG A 120 -4.56 10.32 -2.81
CA ARG A 120 -4.14 8.96 -2.48
C ARG A 120 -3.05 8.51 -3.46
N ILE A 121 -1.80 8.88 -3.19
CA ILE A 121 -0.66 8.64 -4.08
C ILE A 121 0.18 7.50 -3.50
N LEU A 122 0.45 6.47 -4.29
CA LEU A 122 1.31 5.34 -3.89
C LEU A 122 2.75 5.82 -3.70
N VAL A 123 3.40 5.38 -2.62
CA VAL A 123 4.83 5.60 -2.39
C VAL A 123 5.55 4.26 -2.56
N PRO A 124 6.29 4.04 -3.67
CA PRO A 124 6.85 2.71 -3.99
C PRO A 124 7.77 2.12 -2.91
N GLU A 125 8.55 2.97 -2.25
CA GLU A 125 9.53 2.54 -1.23
C GLU A 125 8.95 2.50 0.19
N ALA A 126 7.64 2.74 0.36
CA ALA A 126 7.01 2.76 1.67
C ALA A 126 5.95 1.67 1.83
N VAL A 127 5.92 1.11 3.03
CA VAL A 127 5.01 0.02 3.42
C VAL A 127 4.26 0.38 4.70
N THR A 128 3.08 -0.20 4.86
CA THR A 128 2.31 -0.17 6.10
C THR A 128 2.49 -1.51 6.79
N LEU A 129 2.97 -1.46 8.03
CA LEU A 129 3.30 -2.62 8.86
C LEU A 129 2.56 -2.53 10.20
N TYR A 130 2.48 -3.67 10.91
CA TYR A 130 2.02 -3.69 12.29
C TYR A 130 3.14 -3.17 13.21
N GLY A 131 2.85 -2.14 13.99
CA GLY A 131 3.73 -1.67 15.05
C GLY A 131 3.63 -2.58 16.27
N ILE A 132 4.77 -3.11 16.73
CA ILE A 132 4.86 -3.98 17.91
C ILE A 132 5.89 -3.35 18.85
N MET A 133 5.58 -3.35 20.16
CA MET A 133 6.49 -2.88 21.19
C MET A 133 7.64 -3.88 21.37
N ASP A 134 8.86 -3.38 21.56
CA ASP A 134 9.97 -4.22 21.99
C ASP A 134 9.87 -4.49 23.50
N GLU A 135 9.47 -5.71 23.85
CA GLU A 135 9.43 -6.17 25.25
C GLU A 135 10.80 -6.66 25.75
N THR A 136 11.80 -6.79 24.86
CA THR A 136 13.14 -7.32 25.19
C THR A 136 14.12 -6.22 25.63
N GLY A 137 13.91 -4.98 25.16
CA GLY A 137 14.77 -3.84 25.47
C GLY A 137 16.07 -3.79 24.67
N TYR A 138 16.12 -4.43 23.50
CA TYR A 138 17.27 -4.37 22.59
C TYR A 138 17.32 -3.07 21.81
N LEU A 139 16.17 -2.51 21.45
CA LEU A 139 16.08 -1.26 20.69
C LEU A 139 16.28 -0.04 21.59
N LYS A 140 17.09 0.92 21.13
CA LYS A 140 17.22 2.24 21.76
C LYS A 140 16.14 3.20 21.30
N GLU A 141 16.03 4.33 21.97
CA GLU A 141 15.19 5.44 21.51
C GLU A 141 15.57 5.85 20.07
N GLY A 142 14.57 5.92 19.20
CA GLY A 142 14.76 6.25 17.79
C GLY A 142 15.21 5.07 16.90
N GLU A 143 15.22 3.84 17.41
CA GLU A 143 15.53 2.64 16.63
C GLU A 143 14.27 1.78 16.38
N ILE A 144 14.22 1.15 15.20
CA ILE A 144 13.20 0.16 14.83
C ILE A 144 13.85 -1.10 14.28
N PHE A 145 13.20 -2.25 14.47
CA PHE A 145 13.56 -3.51 13.82
C PHE A 145 12.46 -3.91 12.84
N VAL A 146 12.82 -4.09 11.56
CA VAL A 146 11.84 -4.35 10.50
C VAL A 146 12.25 -5.59 9.68
N PRO A 147 11.77 -6.78 10.06
CA PRO A 147 11.93 -7.98 9.25
C PRO A 147 10.84 -8.02 8.15
N ILE A 148 11.26 -8.16 6.91
CA ILE A 148 10.39 -8.22 5.73
C ILE A 148 10.53 -9.63 5.14
N LEU A 149 9.39 -10.32 4.98
CA LEU A 149 9.39 -11.60 4.27
C LEU A 149 9.51 -11.34 2.77
N ASN A 150 10.57 -11.85 2.17
CA ASN A 150 10.73 -11.89 0.74
C ASN A 150 9.92 -13.07 0.17
N GLU A 151 8.89 -12.76 -0.62
CA GLU A 151 7.97 -13.77 -1.15
C GLU A 151 8.61 -14.73 -2.15
N GLU A 152 9.65 -14.28 -2.86
CA GLU A 152 10.35 -15.07 -3.87
C GLU A 152 11.33 -16.05 -3.23
N THR A 153 12.12 -15.57 -2.26
CA THR A 153 13.16 -16.38 -1.61
C THR A 153 12.64 -17.12 -0.38
N LYS A 154 11.44 -16.77 0.12
CA LYS A 154 10.87 -17.21 1.40
C LYS A 154 11.79 -16.97 2.60
N ARG A 155 12.71 -16.00 2.48
CA ARG A 155 13.62 -15.58 3.54
C ARG A 155 13.17 -14.24 4.14
N ARG A 156 13.55 -14.01 5.39
CA ARG A 156 13.34 -12.72 6.05
C ARG A 156 14.57 -11.86 5.81
N ASP A 157 14.37 -10.77 5.09
CA ASP A 157 15.34 -9.72 4.93
C ASP A 157 15.11 -8.68 6.03
N ILE A 158 16.19 -8.13 6.59
CA ILE A 158 16.10 -7.14 7.66
C ILE A 158 16.42 -5.79 7.06
N LEU A 159 15.51 -4.83 7.19
CA LEU A 159 15.74 -3.47 6.75
C LEU A 159 16.79 -2.82 7.67
N ILE A 160 17.91 -2.40 7.09
CA ILE A 160 18.95 -1.64 7.79
C ILE A 160 19.12 -0.33 7.04
N GLN A 161 18.61 0.76 7.62
CA GLN A 161 18.58 2.07 6.97
C GLN A 161 18.49 3.19 8.00
N LYS A 162 19.22 4.28 7.78
CA LYS A 162 19.09 5.50 8.58
C LYS A 162 18.01 6.41 8.03
N ASN A 163 17.45 7.27 8.89
CA ASN A 163 16.47 8.27 8.50
C ASN A 163 15.24 7.69 7.80
N VAL A 164 14.70 6.60 8.36
CA VAL A 164 13.43 6.02 7.95
C VAL A 164 12.31 6.85 8.56
N LEU A 165 11.33 7.22 7.73
CA LEU A 165 10.16 7.96 8.17
C LEU A 165 9.07 6.99 8.63
N ILE A 166 8.57 7.19 9.85
CA ILE A 166 7.41 6.45 10.37
C ILE A 166 6.25 7.40 10.62
N THR A 167 5.04 6.92 10.38
CA THR A 167 3.81 7.65 10.67
C THR A 167 2.65 6.69 10.89
N ARG A 168 1.56 7.18 11.48
CA ARG A 168 0.34 6.41 11.73
C ARG A 168 -0.88 7.21 11.27
N PRO A 169 -1.72 6.66 10.38
CA PRO A 169 -2.99 7.29 10.04
C PRO A 169 -3.97 7.28 11.22
N PRO A 170 -4.76 8.36 11.44
CA PRO A 170 -4.62 9.68 10.82
C PRO A 170 -3.46 10.47 11.43
N ALA A 171 -2.63 11.09 10.59
CA ALA A 171 -1.63 12.05 11.02
C ALA A 171 -2.25 13.46 11.02
N LEU A 172 -2.15 14.17 12.14
CA LEU A 172 -2.77 15.47 12.39
C LEU A 172 -1.78 16.53 12.86
N HIS A 173 -0.65 16.12 13.41
CA HIS A 173 0.39 17.00 13.93
C HIS A 173 1.75 16.66 13.29
N PRO A 174 2.68 17.62 13.09
CA PRO A 174 4.02 17.31 12.59
C PRO A 174 4.76 16.22 13.38
N GLY A 175 4.48 16.12 14.67
CA GLY A 175 4.99 15.06 15.55
C GLY A 175 4.45 13.65 15.26
N ASP A 176 3.37 13.50 14.49
CA ASP A 176 2.89 12.18 14.04
C ASP A 176 3.77 11.58 12.92
N VAL A 177 4.76 12.35 12.46
CA VAL A 177 5.81 11.93 11.54
C VAL A 177 7.14 11.98 12.28
N GLN A 178 7.83 10.85 12.37
CA GLN A 178 9.10 10.74 13.08
C GLN A 178 10.18 10.13 12.18
N LEU A 179 11.42 10.57 12.38
CA LEU A 179 12.59 9.95 11.77
C LEU A 179 13.24 9.00 12.77
N VAL A 180 13.48 7.77 12.31
CA VAL A 180 14.07 6.69 13.09
C VAL A 180 15.14 5.96 12.28
N ASN A 181 15.90 5.09 12.94
CA ASN A 181 16.88 4.23 12.29
C ASN A 181 16.40 2.78 12.32
N ALA A 182 16.30 2.15 11.15
CA ALA A 182 16.10 0.73 11.04
C ALA A 182 17.44 0.01 11.26
N VAL A 183 17.48 -0.84 12.29
CA VAL A 183 18.68 -1.54 12.74
C VAL A 183 18.45 -3.05 12.75
N ASN A 184 19.54 -3.80 12.80
CA ASN A 184 19.50 -5.23 13.11
C ASN A 184 19.78 -5.42 14.61
N VAL A 185 18.98 -6.24 15.29
CA VAL A 185 19.09 -6.54 16.72
C VAL A 185 19.48 -7.98 16.98
#